data_AF-A0A970LCY9-F1
#
_entry.id   AF-A0A970LCY9-F1
#
_cell.length_a   1.000
_cell.length_b   1.000
_cell.length_c   1.000
_cell.angle_alpha   90.00
_cell.angle_beta   90.00
_cell.angle_gamma   90.00
#
_symmetry.space_group_name_H-M   'P 1'
#
loop_
_entity.id
_entity.type
_entity.pdbx_description
1 polymer ?
#
loop_
_entity_poly.entity_id
_entity_poly.type
_entity_poly.pdbx_seq_one_letter_code
_entity_poly.pdbx_strand_id
1 'polypeptide(L)'
;IYTNCDSKLTAFFDMKWTSEAIYNILDNAVKYSNANGTINIKVTPYEFFVRIDITDTGMGIPENEQADIWKRFYRGRLVNTENGVGIGLYLTKEILTSQHGYIEVASKLGKGSTFSVFLPQTQG
;
A
#
# COMPACT_ATOMS: atom_id res chain seq x y z
N ILE A 1 -14.01 -1.53 -5.58
CA ILE A 1 -13.25 -1.34 -4.31
C ILE A 1 -14.22 -1.65 -3.19
N TYR A 2 -13.81 -2.48 -2.22
CA TYR A 2 -14.61 -2.80 -1.04
C TYR A 2 -13.86 -2.32 0.21
N THR A 3 -14.60 -1.82 1.20
CA THR A 3 -14.02 -1.31 2.45
C THR A 3 -14.64 -2.02 3.64
N ASN A 4 -13.81 -2.53 4.54
CA ASN A 4 -14.22 -3.00 5.86
C ASN A 4 -13.44 -2.21 6.93
N CYS A 5 -14.11 -1.26 7.55
CA CYS A 5 -13.54 -0.36 8.54
C CYS A 5 -14.59 -0.08 9.61
N ASP A 6 -14.22 -0.20 10.88
CA ASP A 6 -15.03 0.30 12.00
C ASP A 6 -14.84 1.82 12.10
N SER A 7 -15.95 2.57 12.10
CA SER A 7 -15.96 4.03 12.10
C SER A 7 -15.39 4.68 13.37
N LYS A 8 -15.06 3.88 14.40
CA LYS A 8 -14.50 4.36 15.67
C LYS A 8 -12.97 4.26 15.78
N LEU A 9 -12.28 3.77 14.74
CA LEU A 9 -10.82 3.64 14.77
C LEU A 9 -10.12 4.98 14.52
N THR A 10 -9.11 5.27 15.34
CA THR A 10 -8.31 6.50 15.26
C THR A 10 -6.81 6.19 15.30
N ALA A 11 -6.02 6.98 14.56
CA ALA A 11 -4.57 6.84 14.45
C ALA A 11 -3.91 8.21 14.43
N PHE A 12 -2.64 8.29 14.81
CA PHE A 12 -1.83 9.50 14.68
C PHE A 12 -1.24 9.59 13.28
N PHE A 13 -1.65 10.61 12.52
CA PHE A 13 -1.14 10.88 11.18
C PHE A 13 -1.42 12.31 10.74
N ASP A 14 -0.58 12.83 9.85
CA ASP A 14 -0.82 13.98 9.01
C ASP A 14 -1.76 13.59 7.86
N MET A 15 -2.92 14.24 7.82
CA MET A 15 -3.98 13.94 6.86
C MET A 15 -3.52 14.08 5.41
N LYS A 16 -2.74 15.12 5.09
CA LYS A 16 -2.34 15.40 3.71
C LYS A 16 -1.36 14.35 3.22
N TRP A 17 -0.29 14.12 3.97
CA TRP A 17 0.77 13.21 3.56
C TRP A 17 0.31 11.77 3.58
N THR A 18 -0.47 11.37 4.58
CA THR A 18 -1.02 10.01 4.62
C THR A 18 -2.01 9.76 3.49
N SER A 19 -2.81 10.76 3.12
CA SER A 19 -3.68 10.66 1.93
C SER A 19 -2.87 10.44 0.66
N GLU A 20 -1.74 11.13 0.49
CA GLU A 20 -0.83 10.93 -0.64
C GLU A 20 -0.22 9.51 -0.66
N ALA A 21 0.21 9.02 0.51
CA ALA A 21 0.76 7.67 0.65
C ALA A 21 -0.28 6.59 0.30
N ILE A 22 -1.51 6.73 0.77
CA ILE A 22 -2.63 5.81 0.47
C ILE A 22 -3.04 5.92 -0.99
N TYR A 23 -3.11 7.13 -1.56
CA TYR A 23 -3.39 7.35 -2.97
C TYR A 23 -2.38 6.63 -3.86
N ASN A 24 -1.08 6.73 -3.56
CA ASN A 24 -0.03 6.03 -4.30
C ASN A 24 -0.20 4.51 -4.29
N ILE A 25 -0.64 3.93 -3.18
CA ILE A 25 -0.90 2.48 -3.10
C ILE A 25 -2.14 2.11 -3.92
N LEU A 26 -3.22 2.89 -3.80
CA LEU A 26 -4.47 2.65 -4.52
C LEU A 26 -4.31 2.82 -6.04
N ASP A 27 -3.56 3.83 -6.47
CA ASP A 27 -3.23 4.08 -7.87
C ASP A 27 -2.46 2.89 -8.46
N ASN A 28 -1.46 2.36 -7.75
CA ASN A 28 -0.79 1.12 -8.15
C ASN A 28 -1.75 -0.08 -8.19
N ALA A 29 -2.60 -0.23 -7.17
CA ALA A 29 -3.57 -1.32 -7.12
C ALA A 29 -4.54 -1.28 -8.30
N VAL A 30 -4.97 -0.09 -8.73
CA VAL A 30 -5.84 0.10 -9.92
C VAL A 30 -5.07 -0.16 -11.20
N LYS A 31 -3.88 0.43 -11.37
CA LYS A 31 -3.05 0.29 -12.58
C LYS A 31 -2.64 -1.15 -12.87
N TYR A 32 -2.33 -1.92 -11.83
CA TYR A 32 -1.80 -3.28 -11.97
C TYR A 32 -2.84 -4.38 -11.71
N SER A 33 -4.10 -3.99 -11.45
CA SER A 33 -5.22 -4.93 -11.38
C SER A 33 -5.64 -5.42 -12.76
N ASN A 34 -6.11 -6.67 -12.82
CA ASN A 34 -6.73 -7.22 -14.03
C ASN A 34 -8.06 -6.49 -14.33
N ALA A 35 -8.57 -6.57 -15.56
CA ALA A 35 -9.80 -5.88 -15.99
C ALA A 35 -11.05 -6.16 -15.12
N ASN A 36 -11.08 -7.31 -14.43
CA ASN A 36 -12.12 -7.70 -13.47
C ASN A 36 -11.56 -7.89 -12.05
N GLY A 37 -10.41 -7.28 -11.76
CA GLY A 37 -9.77 -7.33 -10.47
C GLY A 37 -10.59 -6.62 -9.40
N THR A 38 -10.50 -7.13 -8.19
CA THR A 38 -11.02 -6.49 -7.00
C THR A 38 -9.88 -5.86 -6.20
N ILE A 39 -10.20 -4.73 -5.56
CA ILE A 39 -9.38 -4.10 -4.53
C ILE A 39 -10.19 -4.11 -3.24
N ASN A 40 -9.61 -4.66 -2.18
CA ASN A 40 -10.20 -4.76 -0.85
C ASN A 40 -9.35 -3.97 0.14
N ILE A 41 -10.00 -3.08 0.90
CA ILE A 41 -9.39 -2.29 1.96
C ILE A 41 -9.95 -2.79 3.29
N LYS A 42 -9.06 -3.24 4.18
CA LYS A 42 -9.42 -3.68 5.54
C LYS A 42 -8.64 -2.88 6.56
N VAL A 43 -9.32 -2.35 7.57
CA VAL A 43 -8.71 -1.66 8.69
C VAL A 43 -8.81 -2.55 9.94
N THR A 44 -7.70 -2.80 10.60
CA THR A 44 -7.61 -3.66 11.79
C THR A 44 -6.85 -2.94 12.89
N PRO A 45 -7.44 -2.76 14.10
CA PRO A 45 -6.71 -2.25 15.24
C PRO A 45 -5.75 -3.31 15.78
N TYR A 46 -4.57 -2.86 16.18
CA TYR A 46 -3.62 -3.57 17.02
C TYR A 46 -3.39 -2.75 18.29
N GLU A 47 -2.64 -3.29 19.25
CA GLU A 47 -2.37 -2.61 20.50
C GLU A 47 -1.69 -1.23 20.29
N PHE A 48 -0.70 -1.17 19.40
CA PHE A 48 0.11 0.04 19.16
C PHE A 48 -0.10 0.67 17.79
N PHE A 49 -0.80 0.01 16.87
CA PHE A 49 -0.95 0.45 15.49
C PHE A 49 -2.38 0.25 14.98
N VAL A 50 -2.79 1.10 14.04
CA VAL A 50 -3.88 0.80 13.12
C VAL A 50 -3.27 0.28 11.82
N ARG A 51 -3.64 -0.94 11.44
CA ARG A 51 -3.22 -1.56 10.18
C ARG A 51 -4.27 -1.32 9.11
N ILE A 52 -3.86 -0.83 7.95
CA ILE A 52 -4.67 -0.68 6.75
C ILE A 52 -4.11 -1.62 5.68
N ASP A 53 -4.84 -2.67 5.37
CA ASP A 53 -4.52 -3.59 4.29
C ASP A 53 -5.21 -3.14 3.00
N ILE A 54 -4.44 -2.95 1.94
CA ILE A 54 -4.93 -2.70 0.57
C ILE A 54 -4.53 -3.90 -0.27
N THR A 55 -5.51 -4.75 -0.60
CA THR A 55 -5.30 -5.99 -1.35
C THR A 55 -5.88 -5.89 -2.75
N ASP A 56 -5.05 -6.08 -3.77
CA ASP A 56 -5.44 -6.20 -5.17
C ASP A 56 -5.42 -7.66 -5.63
N THR A 57 -6.06 -7.94 -6.77
CA THR A 57 -6.05 -9.25 -7.44
C THR A 57 -5.40 -9.12 -8.83
N GLY A 58 -4.42 -8.24 -8.91
CA GLY A 58 -3.65 -7.94 -10.11
C GLY A 58 -2.57 -8.95 -10.42
N MET A 59 -1.59 -8.51 -11.20
CA MET A 59 -0.50 -9.37 -11.65
C MET A 59 0.41 -9.86 -10.51
N GLY A 60 0.45 -9.18 -9.36
CA GLY A 60 1.39 -9.47 -8.29
C GLY A 60 2.84 -9.13 -8.63
N ILE A 61 3.72 -9.27 -7.65
CA ILE A 61 5.13 -8.87 -7.70
C ILE A 61 5.99 -10.12 -7.50
N PRO A 62 6.92 -10.42 -8.44
CA PRO A 62 7.89 -11.50 -8.27
C PRO A 62 8.68 -11.35 -6.95
N GLU A 63 8.90 -12.45 -6.24
CA GLU A 63 9.57 -12.45 -4.93
C GLU A 63 10.95 -11.76 -4.99
N ASN A 64 11.71 -12.01 -6.06
CA ASN A 64 13.02 -11.41 -6.28
C ASN A 64 13.00 -9.89 -6.56
N GLU A 65 11.82 -9.28 -6.73
CA GLU A 65 11.65 -7.84 -6.96
C GLU A 65 11.05 -7.12 -5.74
N GLN A 66 10.51 -7.84 -4.75
CA GLN A 66 9.76 -7.23 -3.63
C GLN A 66 10.62 -6.33 -2.74
N ALA A 67 11.93 -6.58 -2.64
CA ALA A 67 12.85 -5.69 -1.95
C ALA A 67 13.15 -4.41 -2.76
N ASP A 68 13.11 -4.50 -4.09
CA ASP A 68 13.50 -3.43 -5.01
C ASP A 68 12.38 -2.42 -5.25
N ILE A 69 11.11 -2.79 -5.08
CA ILE A 69 9.96 -1.87 -5.28
C ILE A 69 10.01 -0.63 -4.38
N TRP A 70 10.79 -0.69 -3.29
CA TRP A 70 11.00 0.41 -2.36
C TRP A 70 12.10 1.38 -2.80
N LYS A 71 12.87 1.07 -3.85
CA LYS A 71 13.94 1.94 -4.36
C LYS A 71 13.38 3.04 -5.24
N ARG A 72 13.96 4.25 -5.14
CA ARG A 72 13.64 5.35 -6.06
C ARG A 72 13.91 4.93 -7.50
N PHE A 73 13.02 5.32 -8.39
CA PHE A 73 13.08 5.06 -9.84
C PHE A 73 12.98 3.59 -10.25
N TYR A 74 12.74 2.67 -9.32
CA TYR A 74 12.55 1.27 -9.66
C TYR A 74 11.22 1.07 -10.39
N ARG A 75 11.26 0.24 -11.43
CA ARG A 75 10.09 -0.25 -12.14
C ARG A 75 10.23 -1.76 -12.32
N GLY A 76 9.16 -2.50 -12.01
CA GLY A 76 9.18 -3.94 -12.13
C GLY A 76 9.33 -4.38 -13.58
N ARG A 77 10.02 -5.49 -13.82
CA ARG A 77 10.39 -5.93 -15.20
C ARG A 77 9.21 -6.29 -16.07
N LEU A 78 8.09 -6.62 -15.44
CA LEU A 78 6.84 -6.97 -16.11
C LEU A 78 5.96 -5.73 -16.38
N VAL A 79 6.37 -4.53 -15.91
CA VAL A 79 5.62 -3.27 -16.05
C VAL A 79 6.17 -2.46 -17.23
N ASN A 80 5.74 -2.80 -18.44
CA ASN A 80 6.31 -2.23 -19.67
C ASN A 80 5.49 -1.08 -20.29
N THR A 81 4.18 -1.01 -20.01
CA THR A 81 3.27 -0.08 -20.69
C THR A 81 2.71 1.02 -19.79
N GLU A 82 2.73 0.83 -18.47
CA GLU A 82 2.12 1.78 -17.54
C GLU A 82 2.97 3.05 -17.35
N ASN A 83 2.28 4.19 -17.26
CA ASN A 83 2.91 5.48 -17.00
C ASN A 83 3.35 5.57 -15.52
N GLY A 84 4.62 5.90 -15.29
CA GLY A 84 5.17 6.09 -13.96
C GLY A 84 6.69 6.15 -13.94
N VAL A 85 7.24 6.95 -13.03
CA VAL A 85 8.70 7.14 -12.86
C VAL A 85 9.30 6.31 -11.73
N GLY A 86 8.51 5.49 -11.03
CA GLY A 86 9.01 4.61 -9.95
C GLY A 86 9.30 5.35 -8.62
N ILE A 87 8.54 6.39 -8.30
CA ILE A 87 8.74 7.19 -7.08
C ILE A 87 7.66 6.93 -6.00
N GLY A 88 6.46 6.53 -6.39
CA GLY A 88 5.30 6.45 -5.48
C GLY A 88 5.54 5.60 -4.23
N LEU A 89 5.93 4.33 -4.38
CA LEU A 89 6.16 3.44 -3.22
C LEU A 89 7.33 3.88 -2.33
N TYR A 90 8.37 4.48 -2.92
CA TYR A 90 9.45 5.08 -2.14
C TYR A 90 8.90 6.23 -1.28
N LEU A 91 8.15 7.18 -1.87
CA LEU A 91 7.56 8.29 -1.11
C LEU A 91 6.57 7.81 -0.05
N THR A 92 5.72 6.83 -0.38
CA THR A 92 4.83 6.19 0.59
C THR A 92 5.61 5.69 1.80
N LYS A 93 6.73 4.99 1.59
CA LYS A 93 7.58 4.50 2.69
C LYS A 93 8.17 5.65 3.52
N GLU A 94 8.69 6.69 2.89
CA GLU A 94 9.27 7.85 3.59
C GLU A 94 8.20 8.61 4.41
N ILE A 95 7.01 8.81 3.84
CA ILE A 95 5.87 9.46 4.50
C ILE A 95 5.43 8.68 5.73
N LEU A 96 5.33 7.35 5.63
CA LEU A 96 4.90 6.53 6.77
C LEU A 96 5.99 6.50 7.84
N THR A 97 7.25 6.38 7.44
CA THR A 97 8.40 6.38 8.36
C THR A 97 8.51 7.69 9.13
N SER A 98 8.28 8.84 8.50
CA SER A 98 8.34 10.15 9.16
C SER A 98 7.23 10.36 10.20
N GLN A 99 6.18 9.54 10.15
CA GLN A 99 5.05 9.54 11.07
C GLN A 99 5.11 8.37 12.07
N HIS A 100 6.29 7.77 12.24
CA HIS A 100 6.52 6.60 13.10
C HIS A 100 5.69 5.35 12.73
N GLY A 101 5.18 5.34 11.50
CA GLY A 101 4.53 4.19 10.88
C GLY A 101 5.49 3.42 9.97
N TYR A 102 4.96 2.39 9.32
CA TYR A 102 5.70 1.61 8.33
C TYR A 102 4.75 0.97 7.33
N ILE A 103 5.32 0.34 6.30
CA ILE A 103 4.58 -0.39 5.29
C ILE A 103 5.28 -1.71 4.96
N GLU A 104 4.47 -2.73 4.74
CA GLU A 104 4.89 -4.05 4.28
C GLU A 104 4.16 -4.43 2.99
N VAL A 105 4.71 -5.40 2.27
CA VAL A 105 4.07 -6.01 1.11
C VAL A 105 4.09 -7.53 1.25
N ALA A 106 2.96 -8.16 0.97
CA ALA A 106 2.87 -9.59 0.71
C ALA A 106 2.32 -9.77 -0.70
N SER A 107 3.06 -10.40 -1.60
CA SER A 107 2.65 -10.51 -2.99
C SER A 107 3.03 -11.86 -3.60
N LYS A 108 2.22 -12.32 -4.55
CA LYS A 108 2.50 -13.51 -5.34
C LYS A 108 2.14 -13.27 -6.80
N LEU A 109 3.10 -13.55 -7.69
CA LEU A 109 2.90 -13.44 -9.13
C LEU A 109 1.66 -14.24 -9.58
N GLY A 110 0.78 -13.58 -10.34
CA GLY A 110 -0.50 -14.09 -10.83
C GLY A 110 -1.64 -14.11 -9.79
N LYS A 111 -1.41 -13.67 -8.55
CA LYS A 111 -2.43 -13.69 -7.48
C LYS A 111 -2.77 -12.30 -6.90
N GLY A 112 -1.95 -11.29 -7.18
CA GLY A 112 -2.11 -9.95 -6.63
C GLY A 112 -1.17 -9.66 -5.45
N SER A 113 -1.39 -8.52 -4.81
CA SER A 113 -0.57 -8.03 -3.69
C SER A 113 -1.43 -7.49 -2.56
N THR A 114 -0.92 -7.57 -1.34
CA THR A 114 -1.43 -6.86 -0.18
C THR A 114 -0.35 -5.91 0.32
N PHE A 115 -0.65 -4.61 0.30
CA PHE A 115 0.15 -3.60 0.98
C PHE A 115 -0.46 -3.32 2.35
N SER A 116 0.34 -3.45 3.39
CA SER A 116 -0.09 -3.27 4.78
C SER A 116 0.57 -2.03 5.36
N VAL A 117 -0.22 -0.98 5.56
CA VAL A 117 0.21 0.28 6.18
C VAL A 117 -0.06 0.22 7.67
N PHE A 118 0.91 0.61 8.47
CA PHE A 118 0.81 0.65 9.93
C PHE A 118 1.03 2.08 10.41
N LEU A 119 0.01 2.65 11.06
CA LEU A 119 0.07 4.00 11.65
C LEU A 119 -0.04 3.87 13.17
N PRO A 120 0.71 4.65 13.97
CA PRO A 120 0.59 4.61 15.42
C PRO A 120 -0.85 4.82 15.86
N GLN A 121 -1.34 3.97 16.76
CA GLN A 121 -2.68 4.11 17.31
C GLN A 121 -2.72 5.31 18.26
N THR A 122 -3.78 6.10 18.21
CA THR A 122 -4.04 7.06 19.29
C THR A 122 -4.36 6.25 20.54
N GLN A 123 -3.54 6.36 21.58
CA GLN A 123 -3.95 5.81 22.87
C GLN A 123 -5.29 6.46 23.25
N GLY A 124 -6.26 5.61 23.61
CA GLY A 124 -7.53 6.07 24.16
C GLY A 124 -7.35 6.73 25.51
#